data_AF-A0A0F8YWJ3-F1
#
_entry.id   AF-A0A0F8YWJ3-F1
#
_cell.length_a   1.000
_cell.length_b   1.000
_cell.length_c   1.000
_cell.angle_alpha   90.00
_cell.angle_beta   90.00
_cell.angle_gamma   90.00
#
_symmetry.space_group_name_H-M   'P 1'
#
loop_
_entity.id
_entity.type
_entity.pdbx_description
1 polymer ?
#
loop_
_entity_poly.entity_id
_entity_poly.type
_entity_poly.pdbx_seq_one_letter_code
_entity_poly.pdbx_strand_id
1 'polypeptide(L)'
;MSTVVRRTTLTPIYNVETSKYDILYFFFDPDLSAVANVPERYWQESGGVFSEMDQTGKDAVDAAILAANTDRDRRVAKRRIAKRDLIAFAEIVMNEINILRIEHGLNVRTLPQLVAAIENKIDEN
;
A
#
# COMPACT_ATOMS: atom_id res chain seq x y z
N MET A 1 -15.85 -33.38 -1.75
CA MET A 1 -15.19 -32.06 -1.78
C MET A 1 -15.40 -31.45 -0.42
N SER A 2 -14.34 -31.32 0.39
CA SER A 2 -14.44 -30.71 1.71
C SER A 2 -14.02 -29.24 1.64
N THR A 3 -14.62 -28.44 2.51
CA THR A 3 -14.34 -27.03 2.68
C THR A 3 -13.84 -26.82 4.11
N VAL A 4 -12.78 -26.04 4.28
CA VAL A 4 -12.36 -25.57 5.59
C VAL A 4 -12.38 -24.07 5.63
N VAL A 5 -12.73 -23.47 6.75
CA VAL A 5 -12.74 -22.01 6.92
C VAL A 5 -11.80 -21.63 8.05
N ARG A 6 -10.87 -20.71 7.80
CA ARG A 6 -9.94 -20.26 8.84
C ARG A 6 -10.70 -19.45 9.90
N ARG A 7 -10.58 -19.82 11.18
CA ARG A 7 -11.32 -19.18 12.28
C ARG A 7 -11.04 -17.68 12.44
N THR A 8 -9.81 -17.25 12.16
CA THR A 8 -9.40 -15.86 12.38
C THR A 8 -9.74 -14.92 11.23
N THR A 9 -9.68 -15.40 9.99
CA THR A 9 -9.89 -14.56 8.80
C THR A 9 -11.20 -14.86 8.08
N LEU A 10 -11.93 -15.89 8.52
CA LEU A 10 -13.14 -16.43 7.89
C LEU A 10 -12.98 -16.75 6.40
N THR A 11 -11.75 -16.97 5.96
CA THR A 11 -11.43 -17.29 4.57
C THR A 11 -11.71 -18.77 4.29
N PRO A 12 -12.62 -19.11 3.36
CA PRO A 12 -12.88 -20.48 2.95
C PRO A 12 -11.76 -21.00 2.05
N ILE A 13 -11.46 -22.30 2.20
CA ILE A 13 -10.58 -23.05 1.32
C ILE A 13 -11.35 -24.27 0.85
N TYR A 14 -11.64 -24.30 -0.45
CA TYR A 14 -12.44 -25.33 -1.08
C TYR A 14 -11.58 -26.49 -1.58
N ASN A 15 -12.20 -27.67 -1.70
CA ASN A 15 -11.60 -28.87 -2.29
C ASN A 15 -10.32 -29.33 -1.60
N VAL A 16 -10.30 -29.30 -0.27
CA VAL A 16 -9.12 -29.65 0.53
C VAL A 16 -9.22 -31.03 1.18
N GLU A 17 -8.07 -31.55 1.58
CA GLU A 17 -7.94 -32.71 2.46
C GLU A 17 -7.93 -32.22 3.92
N THR A 18 -8.99 -32.49 4.68
CA THR A 18 -9.18 -31.98 6.04
C THR A 18 -8.12 -32.46 7.04
N SER A 19 -7.46 -33.59 6.77
CA SER A 19 -6.36 -34.16 7.56
C SER A 19 -5.15 -33.22 7.72
N LYS A 20 -4.98 -32.26 6.81
CA LYS A 20 -3.89 -31.29 6.80
C LYS A 20 -4.15 -30.05 7.66
N TYR A 21 -5.36 -29.92 8.19
CA TYR A 21 -5.81 -28.75 8.93
C TYR A 21 -6.10 -29.14 10.38
N ASP A 22 -5.94 -28.17 11.27
CA ASP A 22 -6.21 -28.35 12.70
C ASP A 22 -7.53 -27.66 13.05
N ILE A 23 -8.42 -28.37 13.73
CA ILE A 23 -9.73 -27.88 14.18
C ILE A 23 -9.63 -26.67 15.12
N LEU A 24 -8.48 -26.48 15.79
CA LEU A 24 -8.19 -25.30 16.59
C LEU A 24 -8.11 -24.01 15.77
N TYR A 25 -7.73 -24.12 14.49
CA TYR A 25 -7.56 -22.96 13.59
C TYR A 25 -8.58 -22.91 12.46
N PHE A 26 -9.30 -24.01 12.22
CA PHE A 26 -10.22 -24.14 11.11
C PHE A 26 -11.57 -24.72 11.53
N PHE A 27 -12.64 -24.23 10.89
CA PHE A 27 -13.93 -24.89 10.83
C PHE A 27 -13.91 -25.91 9.71
N PHE A 28 -14.36 -27.14 9.97
CA PHE A 28 -14.43 -28.20 8.96
C PHE A 28 -15.85 -28.33 8.45
N ASP A 29 -15.99 -28.30 7.14
CA ASP A 29 -17.25 -28.37 6.41
C ASP A 29 -18.37 -27.53 7.06
N PRO A 30 -18.13 -26.24 7.40
CA PRO A 30 -19.17 -25.40 7.97
C PRO A 30 -20.29 -25.13 6.95
N ASP A 31 -21.50 -24.90 7.44
CA ASP A 31 -22.59 -24.43 6.59
C ASP A 31 -22.35 -22.97 6.19
N LEU A 32 -22.16 -22.75 4.89
CA LEU A 32 -21.94 -21.43 4.27
C LEU A 32 -23.14 -20.98 3.43
N SER A 33 -24.27 -21.70 3.49
CA SER A 33 -25.45 -21.41 2.67
C SER A 33 -25.98 -19.99 2.87
N ALA A 34 -25.93 -19.48 4.11
CA ALA A 34 -26.35 -18.12 4.47
C ALA A 34 -25.46 -17.01 3.87
N VAL A 35 -24.23 -17.33 3.46
CA VAL A 35 -23.24 -16.35 2.98
C VAL A 35 -22.74 -16.64 1.56
N ALA A 36 -23.35 -17.58 0.84
CA ALA A 36 -22.89 -18.05 -0.47
C ALA A 36 -22.75 -16.94 -1.53
N ASN A 37 -23.56 -15.88 -1.44
CA ASN A 37 -23.53 -14.74 -2.35
C ASN A 37 -23.01 -13.45 -1.70
N VAL A 38 -22.47 -13.56 -0.49
CA VAL A 38 -21.97 -12.43 0.30
C VAL A 38 -20.46 -12.39 0.15
N PRO A 39 -19.84 -11.22 -0.13
CA PRO A 39 -18.40 -11.10 -0.09
C PRO A 39 -17.81 -11.51 1.27
N GLU A 40 -16.74 -12.33 1.27
CA GLU A 40 -16.09 -12.87 2.50
C GLU A 40 -15.78 -11.80 3.56
N ARG A 41 -15.43 -10.59 3.12
CA ARG A 41 -15.14 -9.45 4.01
C ARG A 41 -16.32 -9.01 4.88
N TYR A 42 -17.55 -9.40 4.53
CA TYR A 42 -18.76 -9.10 5.29
C TYR A 42 -19.33 -10.32 5.99
N TRP A 43 -18.56 -11.41 6.09
CA TRP A 43 -18.96 -12.58 6.85
C TRP A 43 -18.69 -12.33 8.33
N GLN A 44 -19.60 -12.81 9.15
CA GLN A 44 -19.41 -12.92 10.58
C GLN A 44 -19.72 -14.35 11.03
N GLU A 45 -19.04 -14.78 12.08
CA GLU A 45 -19.21 -16.10 12.66
C GLU A 45 -19.57 -15.94 14.13
N SER A 46 -20.59 -16.67 14.58
CA SER A 46 -20.98 -16.74 15.98
C SER A 46 -21.44 -18.15 16.33
N GLY A 47 -20.68 -18.84 17.18
CA GLY A 47 -21.05 -20.17 17.69
C GLY A 47 -21.04 -21.28 16.63
N GLY A 48 -20.20 -21.16 15.60
CA GLY A 48 -20.09 -22.05 14.45
C GLY A 48 -21.03 -21.71 13.29
N VAL A 49 -21.85 -20.65 13.42
CA VAL A 49 -22.82 -20.24 12.40
C VAL A 49 -22.28 -19.04 11.63
N PHE A 50 -22.22 -19.18 10.30
CA PHE A 50 -21.82 -18.12 9.39
C PHE A 50 -23.04 -17.31 8.97
N SER A 51 -22.92 -15.99 9.02
CA SER A 51 -23.97 -15.07 8.58
C SER A 51 -23.36 -13.81 7.96
N GLU A 52 -24.21 -13.05 7.27
CA GLU A 52 -23.85 -11.73 6.76
C GLU A 52 -23.87 -10.71 7.90
N MET A 53 -22.88 -9.82 7.94
CA MET A 53 -22.88 -8.66 8.81
C MET A 53 -24.10 -7.78 8.53
N ASP A 54 -24.62 -7.13 9.56
CA ASP A 54 -25.60 -6.06 9.37
C ASP A 54 -24.98 -4.84 8.66
N GLN A 55 -25.82 -3.87 8.31
CA GLN A 55 -25.36 -2.69 7.58
C GLN A 55 -24.30 -1.92 8.36
N THR A 56 -24.45 -1.82 9.69
CA THR A 56 -23.48 -1.13 10.55
C THR A 56 -22.12 -1.83 10.54
N GLY A 57 -22.09 -3.17 10.56
CA GLY A 57 -20.87 -3.97 10.45
C GLY A 57 -20.20 -3.79 9.09
N LYS A 58 -20.99 -3.78 8.00
CA LYS A 58 -20.46 -3.53 6.64
C LYS A 58 -19.85 -2.14 6.52
N ASP A 59 -20.55 -1.11 7.03
CA ASP A 59 -20.07 0.27 7.01
C ASP A 59 -18.75 0.42 7.79
N ALA A 60 -18.61 -0.29 8.91
CA ALA A 60 -17.38 -0.30 9.70
C ALA A 60 -16.21 -0.95 8.94
N VAL A 61 -16.45 -2.08 8.25
CA VAL A 61 -15.46 -2.74 7.40
C VAL A 61 -15.03 -1.83 6.25
N ASP A 62 -15.99 -1.21 5.56
CA ASP A 62 -15.71 -0.32 4.43
C ASP A 62 -14.95 0.93 4.88
N ALA A 63 -15.29 1.51 6.02
CA ALA A 63 -14.56 2.63 6.62
C ALA A 63 -13.11 2.24 6.97
N ALA A 64 -12.89 1.04 7.51
CA ALA A 64 -11.55 0.54 7.81
C ALA A 64 -10.71 0.34 6.54
N ILE A 65 -11.30 -0.21 5.48
CA ILE A 65 -10.64 -0.40 4.18
C ILE A 65 -10.29 0.96 3.56
N LEU A 66 -11.22 1.92 3.59
CA LEU A 66 -10.99 3.27 3.08
C LEU A 66 -9.86 3.98 3.84
N ALA A 67 -9.82 3.85 5.16
CA ALA A 67 -8.75 4.42 5.99
C ALA A 67 -7.39 3.80 5.65
N ALA A 68 -7.31 2.47 5.49
CA ALA A 68 -6.09 1.77 5.11
C ALA A 68 -5.58 2.18 3.72
N ASN A 69 -6.49 2.31 2.74
CA ASN A 69 -6.15 2.79 1.40
C ASN A 69 -5.64 4.24 1.43
N THR A 70 -6.32 5.11 2.18
CA THR A 70 -5.90 6.52 2.34
C THR A 70 -4.51 6.63 2.95
N ASP A 71 -4.20 5.83 3.98
CA ASP A 71 -2.87 5.82 4.59
C ASP A 71 -1.80 5.30 3.63
N ARG A 72 -2.09 4.25 2.87
CA ARG A 72 -1.20 3.74 1.82
C ARG A 72 -0.90 4.83 0.79
N ASP A 73 -1.93 5.50 0.30
CA ASP A 73 -1.79 6.55 -0.73
C ASP A 73 -1.01 7.74 -0.18
N ARG A 74 -1.20 8.10 1.10
CA ARG A 74 -0.38 9.12 1.78
C ARG A 74 1.09 8.70 1.88
N ARG A 75 1.39 7.43 2.16
CA ARG A 75 2.77 6.92 2.19
C ARG A 75 3.41 6.93 0.80
N VAL A 76 2.64 6.59 -0.24
CA VAL A 76 3.11 6.68 -1.63
C VAL A 76 3.34 8.12 -2.04
N ALA A 77 2.45 9.05 -1.68
CA ALA A 77 2.62 10.47 -1.91
C ALA A 77 3.88 11.02 -1.23
N LYS A 78 4.17 10.60 0.02
CA LYS A 78 5.41 10.96 0.73
C LYS A 78 6.68 10.40 0.07
N ARG A 79 6.58 9.35 -0.76
CA ARG A 79 7.70 8.77 -1.51
C ARG A 79 7.91 9.40 -2.89
N ARG A 80 6.95 10.17 -3.40
CA ARG A 80 7.21 11.01 -4.56
C ARG A 80 8.02 12.20 -4.08
N ILE A 81 9.32 12.21 -4.35
CA ILE A 81 10.09 13.44 -4.27
C ILE A 81 9.36 14.45 -5.16
N ALA A 82 8.79 15.49 -4.57
CA ALA A 82 8.07 16.47 -5.37
C ALA A 82 9.08 17.16 -6.28
N LYS A 83 8.66 17.57 -7.48
CA LYS A 83 9.51 18.40 -8.36
C LYS A 83 10.10 19.60 -7.60
N ARG A 84 9.34 20.17 -6.66
CA ARG A 84 9.77 21.25 -5.77
C ARG A 84 10.94 20.84 -4.85
N ASP A 85 10.94 19.62 -4.33
CA ASP A 85 12.00 19.14 -3.44
C ASP A 85 13.29 18.89 -4.22
N LEU A 86 13.20 18.37 -5.46
CA LEU A 86 14.36 18.23 -6.36
C LEU A 86 14.94 19.59 -6.76
N ILE A 87 14.08 20.57 -7.05
CA ILE A 87 14.52 21.95 -7.36
C ILE A 87 15.22 22.55 -6.15
N ALA A 88 14.63 22.46 -4.95
CA ALA A 88 15.23 22.98 -3.73
C ALA A 88 16.58 22.29 -3.42
N PHE A 89 16.66 20.97 -3.61
CA PHE A 89 17.92 20.24 -3.47
C PHE A 89 18.98 20.71 -4.47
N ALA A 90 18.62 20.88 -5.75
CA ALA A 90 19.54 21.36 -6.77
C ALA A 90 20.04 22.79 -6.49
N GLU A 91 19.18 23.68 -5.99
CA GLU A 91 19.56 25.04 -5.59
C GLU A 91 20.52 25.03 -4.40
N ILE A 92 20.27 24.22 -3.38
CA ILE A 92 21.17 24.07 -2.22
C ILE A 92 22.54 23.56 -2.67
N VAL A 93 22.59 22.47 -3.45
CA VAL A 93 23.86 21.91 -3.94
C VAL A 93 24.60 22.91 -4.83
N MET A 94 23.89 23.66 -5.67
CA MET A 94 24.51 24.69 -6.50
C MET A 94 25.10 25.82 -5.65
N ASN A 95 24.43 26.24 -4.58
CA ASN A 95 24.96 27.25 -3.67
C ASN A 95 26.26 26.79 -2.98
N GLU A 96 26.30 25.55 -2.49
CA GLU A 96 27.51 24.96 -1.91
C GLU A 96 28.67 24.90 -2.91
N ILE A 97 28.40 24.44 -4.14
CA ILE A 97 29.40 24.42 -5.22
C ILE A 97 29.85 25.84 -5.58
N ASN A 98 28.94 26.81 -5.56
CA ASN A 98 29.24 28.19 -5.88
C ASN A 98 30.13 28.85 -4.83
N ILE A 99 29.96 28.52 -3.55
CA ILE A 99 30.89 28.91 -2.48
C ILE A 99 32.30 28.41 -2.80
N LEU A 100 32.45 27.10 -3.09
CA LEU A 100 33.74 26.50 -3.44
C LEU A 100 34.34 27.13 -4.71
N ARG A 101 33.51 27.43 -5.73
CA ARG A 101 33.97 28.08 -6.96
C ARG A 101 34.56 29.46 -6.67
N ILE A 102 33.92 30.25 -5.82
CA ILE A 102 34.42 31.57 -5.41
C ILE A 102 35.76 31.42 -4.67
N GLU A 103 35.88 30.46 -3.75
CA GLU A 103 37.14 30.18 -3.04
C GLU A 103 38.28 29.80 -3.99
N HIS A 104 37.95 29.15 -5.12
CA HIS A 104 38.89 28.80 -6.19
C HIS A 104 39.03 29.88 -7.28
N GLY A 105 38.45 31.07 -7.11
CA GLY A 105 38.53 32.17 -8.10
C GLY A 105 37.76 31.91 -9.40
N LEU A 106 36.82 30.96 -9.39
CA LEU A 106 35.95 30.63 -10.50
C LEU A 106 34.64 31.41 -10.42
N ASN A 107 34.09 31.73 -11.59
CA ASN A 107 32.78 32.39 -11.67
C ASN A 107 31.65 31.49 -11.15
N VAL A 108 30.70 32.11 -10.47
CA VAL A 108 29.47 31.51 -9.97
C VAL A 108 28.66 30.90 -11.12
N ARG A 109 28.10 29.73 -10.91
CA ARG A 109 27.22 29.06 -11.87
C ARG A 109 25.76 29.42 -11.59
N THR A 110 25.00 29.70 -12.64
CA THR A 110 23.57 30.04 -12.53
C THR A 110 22.67 28.82 -12.75
N LEU A 111 21.42 28.87 -12.29
CA LEU A 111 20.43 27.81 -12.50
C LEU A 111 20.22 27.48 -13.98
N PRO A 112 20.09 28.45 -14.92
CA PRO A 112 20.03 28.16 -16.35
C PRO A 112 21.25 27.37 -16.87
N GLN A 113 22.46 27.69 -16.40
CA GLN A 113 23.67 26.97 -16.80
C GLN A 113 23.75 25.55 -16.23
N LEU A 114 23.10 25.30 -15.10
CA LEU A 114 22.96 23.95 -14.55
C LEU A 114 21.96 23.14 -15.37
N VAL A 115 20.78 23.71 -15.66
CA VAL A 115 19.74 23.07 -16.47
C VAL A 115 20.28 22.66 -17.84
N ALA A 116 20.91 23.60 -18.57
CA ALA A 116 21.47 23.30 -19.89
C ALA A 116 22.51 22.17 -19.87
N ALA A 117 23.31 22.04 -18.80
CA ALA A 117 24.28 20.96 -18.70
C ALA A 117 23.67 19.62 -18.31
N ILE A 118 22.57 19.62 -17.56
CA ILE A 118 21.82 18.40 -17.26
C ILE A 118 21.15 17.90 -18.55
N GLU A 119 20.52 18.78 -19.32
CA GLU A 119 19.90 18.45 -20.62
C GLU A 119 20.93 17.83 -21.57
N ASN A 120 22.07 18.51 -21.76
CA ASN A 120 23.15 17.96 -22.57
C ASN A 120 23.62 16.58 -22.08
N LYS A 121 23.63 16.32 -20.77
CA LYS A 121 24.09 15.04 -20.22
C LYS A 121 23.07 13.92 -20.34
N ILE A 122 21.78 14.26 -20.37
CA ILE A 122 20.69 13.31 -20.64
C ILE A 122 20.75 12.90 -22.11
N ASP A 123 20.96 13.86 -23.02
CA ASP A 123 21.00 13.62 -24.47
C ASP A 123 22.24 12.82 -24.92
N GLU A 124 23.29 12.76 -24.09
CA GLU A 124 24.51 11.96 -24.31
C GLU A 124 24.36 10.46 -23.96
N ASN A 125 23.28 10.06 -23.27
CA ASN A 125 23.02 8.68 -22.85
C ASN A 125 21.93 8.00 -23.68
#